data_AF-A0A0M2M328-F1
#
_entry.id   AF-A0A0M2M328-F1
#
_cell.length_a   1.000
_cell.length_b   1.000
_cell.length_c   1.000
_cell.angle_alpha   90.00
_cell.angle_beta   90.00
_cell.angle_gamma   90.00
#
_symmetry.space_group_name_H-M   'P 1'
#
loop_
_entity.id
_entity.type
_entity.pdbx_description
1 polymer ?
#
loop_
_entity_poly.entity_id
_entity_poly.type
_entity_poly.pdbx_seq_one_letter_code
_entity_poly.pdbx_strand_id
1 'polypeptide(L)'
;MGQLSELASALDSGSSGISTQLANLDAQVQQLLQLWSGDAQQSYALAQAAASGSLERMRQLLHLIAVAAQEVAEQYGASDRTVAEQFV
;
A
#
# COMPACT_ATOMS: atom_id res chain seq x y z
N MET A 1 -1.58 14.88 -16.39
CA MET A 1 -1.46 15.09 -14.93
C MET A 1 -2.57 14.44 -14.09
N GLY A 2 -3.70 13.98 -14.64
CA GLY A 2 -4.80 13.38 -13.83
C GLY A 2 -4.63 11.89 -13.46
N GLN A 3 -4.28 11.04 -14.43
CA GLN A 3 -4.28 9.57 -14.25
C GLN A 3 -3.31 9.08 -13.17
N LEU A 4 -2.17 9.76 -12.98
CA LEU A 4 -1.19 9.36 -11.97
C LEU A 4 -1.66 9.70 -10.55
N SER A 5 -2.29 10.86 -10.36
CA SER A 5 -2.89 11.26 -9.08
C SER A 5 -4.07 10.35 -8.71
N GLU A 6 -4.86 9.92 -9.70
CA GLU A 6 -5.95 8.96 -9.50
C GLU A 6 -5.41 7.58 -9.09
N LEU A 7 -4.33 7.10 -9.74
CA LEU A 7 -3.70 5.84 -9.37
C LEU A 7 -3.13 5.87 -7.95
N ALA A 8 -2.42 6.94 -7.58
CA ALA A 8 -1.91 7.12 -6.22
C ALA A 8 -3.03 7.11 -5.18
N SER A 9 -4.15 7.79 -5.47
CA SER A 9 -5.32 7.82 -4.58
C SER A 9 -6.03 6.46 -4.49
N ALA A 10 -6.10 5.72 -5.60
CA ALA A 10 -6.64 4.36 -5.64
C ALA A 10 -5.78 3.38 -4.81
N LEU A 11 -4.45 3.53 -4.86
CA LEU A 11 -3.53 2.73 -4.06
C LEU A 11 -3.63 3.04 -2.57
N ASP A 12 -3.71 4.33 -2.20
CA ASP A 12 -3.86 4.75 -0.80
C ASP A 12 -5.20 4.28 -0.20
N SER A 13 -6.29 4.46 -0.94
CA SER A 13 -7.61 3.96 -0.55
C SER A 13 -7.66 2.43 -0.48
N GLY A 14 -7.02 1.72 -1.41
CA GLY A 14 -6.88 0.27 -1.38
C GLY A 14 -6.09 -0.21 -0.14
N SER A 15 -4.96 0.43 0.15
CA SER A 15 -4.14 0.14 1.34
C SER A 15 -4.91 0.39 2.65
N SER A 16 -5.66 1.49 2.72
CA SER A 16 -6.51 1.82 3.87
C SER A 16 -7.66 0.81 4.03
N GLY A 17 -8.24 0.35 2.92
CA GLY A 17 -9.27 -0.70 2.91
C GLY A 17 -8.75 -2.04 3.42
N ILE A 18 -7.56 -2.46 2.96
CA ILE A 18 -6.91 -3.69 3.43
C ILE A 18 -6.61 -3.62 4.94
N SER A 19 -6.10 -2.47 5.41
CA SER A 19 -5.83 -2.25 6.83
C SER A 19 -7.11 -2.34 7.67
N THR A 20 -8.22 -1.78 7.18
CA THR A 20 -9.54 -1.82 7.84
C THR A 20 -10.11 -3.24 7.89
N GLN A 21 -9.96 -4.02 6.82
CA GLN A 21 -10.40 -5.41 6.79
C GLN A 21 -9.58 -6.28 7.75
N LEU A 22 -8.28 -6.05 7.83
CA LEU A 22 -7.42 -6.76 8.77
C LEU A 22 -7.73 -6.39 10.23
N ALA A 23 -8.02 -5.14 10.53
CA ALA A 23 -8.48 -4.73 11.86
C ALA A 23 -9.83 -5.38 12.23
N ASN A 24 -10.77 -5.48 11.28
CA ASN A 24 -12.03 -6.19 11.50
C ASN A 24 -11.85 -7.69 11.72
N LEU A 25 -10.95 -8.31 10.95
CA LEU A 25 -10.64 -9.73 11.09
C LEU A 25 -9.96 -9.98 12.44
N ASP A 26 -9.08 -9.08 12.87
CA ASP A 26 -8.43 -9.11 14.18
C ASP A 26 -9.44 -9.03 15.33
N ALA A 27 -10.39 -8.10 15.26
CA ALA A 27 -11.45 -7.98 16.26
C ALA A 27 -12.30 -9.26 16.37
N GLN A 28 -12.61 -9.91 15.24
CA GLN A 28 -13.33 -11.18 15.21
C GLN A 28 -12.50 -12.32 15.80
N VAL A 29 -11.21 -12.39 15.47
CA VAL A 29 -10.34 -13.45 15.99
C VAL A 29 -10.04 -13.24 17.48
N GLN A 30 -9.90 -12.01 17.96
CA GLN A 30 -9.79 -11.69 19.41
C GLN A 30 -10.97 -12.23 20.23
N GLN A 31 -12.19 -12.17 19.68
CA GLN A 31 -13.36 -12.76 20.33
C GLN A 31 -13.28 -14.29 20.38
N LEU A 32 -12.76 -14.93 19.33
CA LEU A 32 -12.57 -16.38 19.26
C LEU A 32 -11.37 -16.88 20.07
N LEU A 33 -10.32 -16.05 20.19
CA LEU A 33 -9.08 -16.31 20.92
C LEU A 33 -9.31 -16.56 22.41
N GLN A 34 -10.31 -15.91 22.99
CA GLN A 34 -10.76 -16.13 24.36
C GLN A 34 -11.21 -17.59 24.59
N LEU A 35 -11.62 -18.29 23.53
CA LEU A 35 -12.04 -19.69 23.54
C LEU A 35 -10.91 -20.65 23.15
N TRP A 36 -9.78 -20.14 22.67
CA TRP A 36 -8.65 -20.93 22.20
C TRP A 36 -7.65 -21.18 23.34
N SER A 37 -6.96 -22.33 23.29
CA SER A 37 -5.88 -22.67 24.21
C SER A 37 -4.65 -21.77 24.00
N GLY A 38 -3.81 -21.62 25.04
CA GLY A 38 -2.67 -20.67 25.04
C GLY A 38 -1.71 -20.79 23.84
N ASP A 39 -1.45 -22.00 23.33
CA ASP A 39 -0.60 -22.20 22.15
C ASP A 39 -1.21 -21.60 20.87
N ALA A 40 -2.53 -21.69 20.72
CA ALA A 40 -3.23 -21.08 19.59
C ALA A 40 -3.24 -19.55 19.69
N GLN A 41 -3.25 -19.00 20.91
CA GLN A 41 -3.09 -17.57 21.14
C GLN A 41 -1.70 -17.08 20.71
N GLN A 42 -0.65 -17.83 21.05
CA GLN A 42 0.71 -17.48 20.67
C GLN A 42 0.95 -17.60 19.16
N SER A 43 0.43 -18.66 18.52
CA SER A 43 0.51 -18.85 17.08
C SER A 43 -0.19 -17.72 16.31
N TYR A 44 -1.37 -17.29 16.79
CA TYR A 44 -2.07 -16.16 16.21
C TYR A 44 -1.28 -14.85 16.35
N ALA A 45 -0.74 -14.56 17.53
CA ALA A 45 0.05 -13.34 17.74
C ALA A 45 1.26 -13.26 16.78
N LEU A 46 1.92 -14.39 16.51
CA LEU A 46 3.00 -14.47 15.53
C LEU A 46 2.51 -14.22 14.10
N ALA A 47 1.38 -14.83 13.72
CA ALA A 47 0.77 -14.63 12.41
C ALA A 47 0.31 -13.18 12.20
N GLN A 48 -0.27 -12.57 13.23
CA GLN A 48 -0.72 -11.17 13.23
C GLN A 48 0.47 -10.23 13.02
N ALA A 49 1.56 -10.41 13.75
CA ALA A 49 2.77 -9.60 13.59
C ALA A 49 3.37 -9.75 12.17
N ALA A 50 3.39 -10.96 11.62
CA ALA A 50 3.85 -11.21 10.26
C ALA A 50 2.94 -10.56 9.20
N ALA A 51 1.63 -10.58 9.40
CA ALA A 51 0.66 -9.93 8.53
C ALA A 51 0.86 -8.41 8.53
N SER A 52 0.95 -7.78 9.72
CA SER A 52 1.23 -6.34 9.83
C SER A 52 2.54 -5.93 9.16
N GLY A 53 3.61 -6.71 9.34
CA GLY A 53 4.89 -6.45 8.68
C GLY A 53 4.85 -6.60 7.16
N SER A 54 3.98 -7.47 6.63
CA SER A 54 3.80 -7.66 5.19
C SER A 54 3.00 -6.51 4.56
N LEU A 55 1.98 -6.01 5.27
CA LEU A 55 1.22 -4.84 4.85
C LEU A 55 2.08 -3.58 4.77
N GLU A 56 2.90 -3.34 5.80
CA GLU A 56 3.77 -2.15 5.81
C GLU A 56 4.76 -2.20 4.64
N ARG A 57 5.29 -3.40 4.33
CA ARG A 57 6.12 -3.59 3.13
C ARG A 57 5.37 -3.31 1.83
N MET A 58 4.13 -3.78 1.69
CA MET A 58 3.30 -3.45 0.53
C MET A 58 3.08 -1.95 0.41
N ARG A 59 2.76 -1.26 1.52
CA ARG A 59 2.57 0.20 1.55
C ARG A 59 3.83 0.94 1.08
N GLN A 60 5.01 0.51 1.53
CA GLN A 60 6.29 1.08 1.11
C GLN A 60 6.59 0.85 -0.38
N LEU A 61 6.33 -0.37 -0.89
CA LEU A 61 6.51 -0.68 -2.30
C LEU A 61 5.58 0.13 -3.20
N LEU A 62 4.31 0.27 -2.79
CA LEU A 62 3.34 1.08 -3.52
C LEU A 62 3.73 2.57 -3.54
N HIS A 63 4.25 3.08 -2.43
CA HIS A 63 4.79 4.45 -2.39
C HIS A 63 5.99 4.61 -3.34
N LEU A 64 6.92 3.67 -3.35
CA LEU A 64 8.06 3.66 -4.29
C LEU A 64 7.61 3.64 -5.75
N ILE A 65 6.61 2.80 -6.09
CA ILE A 65 6.05 2.75 -7.45
C ILE A 65 5.41 4.10 -7.83
N ALA A 66 4.67 4.72 -6.91
CA ALA A 66 4.05 6.02 -7.14
C ALA A 66 5.11 7.12 -7.39
N VAL A 67 6.17 7.15 -6.59
CA VAL A 67 7.28 8.11 -6.77
C VAL A 67 8.00 7.88 -8.10
N ALA A 68 8.36 6.63 -8.41
CA ALA A 68 9.02 6.30 -9.68
C ALA A 68 8.15 6.67 -10.90
N ALA A 69 6.84 6.44 -10.82
CA ALA A 69 5.93 6.81 -11.89
C ALA A 69 5.78 8.34 -12.04
N GLN A 70 5.92 9.11 -10.95
CA GLN A 70 5.97 10.57 -11.00
C GLN A 70 7.26 11.08 -11.65
N GLU A 71 8.42 10.54 -11.26
CA GLU A 71 9.71 10.88 -11.87
C GLU A 71 9.72 10.60 -13.38
N VAL A 72 9.15 9.47 -13.80
CA VAL A 72 9.00 9.12 -15.22
C VAL A 72 8.08 10.12 -15.93
N ALA A 73 6.92 10.46 -15.34
CA ALA A 73 6.00 11.43 -15.94
C ALA A 73 6.62 12.83 -16.08
N GLU A 74 7.44 13.25 -15.11
CA GLU A 74 8.19 14.50 -15.15
C GLU A 74 9.30 14.48 -16.22
N GLN A 75 10.05 13.39 -16.34
CA GLN A 75 11.06 13.22 -17.41
C GLN A 75 10.46 13.23 -18.81
N TYR A 76 9.31 12.59 -19.01
CA TYR A 76 8.60 12.63 -20.29
C TYR A 76 8.09 14.04 -20.61
N GLY A 77 7.49 14.74 -19.65
CA GLY A 77 7.01 16.11 -19.84
C GLY A 77 8.12 17.14 -20.05
N ALA A 78 9.29 16.93 -19.46
CA ALA A 78 10.48 17.76 -19.68
C ALA A 78 11.09 17.51 -21.06
N SER A 79 11.23 16.25 -21.47
CA SER A 79 11.80 15.90 -22.78
C SER A 79 10.92 16.41 -23.94
N ASP A 80 9.60 16.31 -23.83
CA ASP A 80 8.68 16.81 -24.87
C ASP A 80 8.75 18.34 -25.02
N ARG A 81 8.93 19.05 -23.90
CA ARG A 81 9.09 20.51 -23.89
C ARG A 81 10.46 20.94 -24.45
N THR A 82 11.54 20.23 -24.12
CA THR A 82 12.88 20.50 -24.67
C THR A 82 12.95 20.22 -26.17
N VAL A 83 12.25 19.18 -26.65
CA VAL A 83 12.15 18.88 -28.09
C VAL A 83 11.31 19.94 -28.80
N ALA A 84 10.18 20.36 -28.23
CA ALA A 84 9.37 21.43 -28.79
C ALA A 84 10.11 22.79 -28.86
N GLU A 85 11.01 23.09 -27.92
CA GLU A 85 11.88 24.28 -27.95
C GLU A 85 13.03 24.18 -28.96
N GLN A 86 13.39 22.98 -29.43
CA GLN A 86 14.41 22.79 -30.46
C GLN A 86 13.84 22.77 -31.90
N PHE A 87 12.52 22.63 -32.05
CA PHE A 87 11.82 22.59 -33.35
C PHE A 87 10.93 23.82 -33.62
N VAL A 88 11.10 24.90 -32.85
CA VAL A 88 10.58 26.26 -33.10
C VAL A 88 11.75 27.20 -33.37
#